data_AF-A0A7X4IBS9-F1
#
_entry.id   AF-A0A7X4IBS9-F1
#
_cell.length_a   1.000
_cell.length_b   1.000
_cell.length_c   1.000
_cell.angle_alpha   90.00
_cell.angle_beta   90.00
_cell.angle_gamma   90.00
#
_symmetry.space_group_name_H-M   'P 1'
#
loop_
_entity.id
_entity.type
_entity.pdbx_description
1 polymer ?
#
loop_
_entity_poly.entity_id
_entity_poly.type
_entity_poly.pdbx_seq_one_letter_code
_entity_poly.pdbx_strand_id
1 'polypeptide(L)' 'MEIKAANAEETIRCILDEEKMTQQDLADRMGITRQNISQSLNRNAKSMRYDSFSKMVAALGYEIVVKKL' A
#
# COMPACT_ATOMS: atom_id res chain seq x y z
N MET A 1 6.74 -8.45 -11.57
CA MET A 1 6.05 -9.20 -10.49
C MET A 1 4.56 -8.85 -10.55
N GLU A 2 3.67 -9.78 -10.22
CA GLU A 2 2.22 -9.53 -10.13
C GLU A 2 1.73 -9.87 -8.72
N ILE A 3 1.04 -8.94 -8.05
CA ILE A 3 0.47 -9.14 -6.70
C ILE A 3 -1.03 -9.41 -6.86
N LYS A 4 -1.54 -10.47 -6.23
CA LYS A 4 -2.98 -10.78 -6.15
C LYS A 4 -3.44 -10.69 -4.71
N ALA A 5 -4.33 -9.76 -4.41
CA ALA A 5 -4.86 -9.53 -3.07
C ALA A 5 -6.35 -9.11 -3.14
N ALA A 6 -7.08 -9.28 -2.05
CA ALA A 6 -8.52 -9.04 -2.01
C ALA A 6 -8.89 -7.55 -1.95
N ASN A 7 -7.99 -6.70 -1.46
CA ASN A 7 -8.20 -5.25 -1.32
C ASN A 7 -6.87 -4.46 -1.33
N ALA A 8 -6.99 -3.13 -1.29
CA ALA A 8 -5.86 -2.20 -1.33
C ALA A 8 -4.90 -2.39 -0.15
N GLU A 9 -5.41 -2.55 1.06
CA GLU A 9 -4.63 -2.70 2.29
C GLU A 9 -3.81 -3.99 2.27
N GLU A 10 -4.42 -5.10 1.85
CA GLU A 10 -3.74 -6.38 1.68
C GLU A 10 -2.72 -6.31 0.56
N THR A 11 -3.02 -5.63 -0.55
CA THR A 11 -2.05 -5.41 -1.63
C THR A 11 -0.79 -4.72 -1.11
N ILE A 12 -0.92 -3.65 -0.32
CA ILE A 12 0.23 -2.96 0.27
C ILE A 12 1.00 -3.86 1.24
N ARG A 13 0.31 -4.64 2.10
CA ARG A 13 0.98 -5.59 3.01
C ARG A 13 1.78 -6.64 2.24
N CYS A 14 1.21 -7.22 1.18
CA CYS A 14 1.92 -8.18 0.34
C CYS A 14 3.19 -7.57 -0.28
N ILE A 15 3.11 -6.34 -0.81
CA ILE A 15 4.30 -5.67 -1.38
C ILE A 15 5.37 -5.48 -0.29
N LEU A 16 4.98 -5.03 0.90
CA LEU A 16 5.92 -4.82 2.02
C LEU A 16 6.62 -6.12 2.41
N ASP A 17 5.88 -7.22 2.55
CA ASP A 17 6.45 -8.50 2.94
C ASP A 17 7.41 -9.05 1.87
N GLU A 18 7.04 -8.95 0.59
CA GLU A 18 7.85 -9.43 -0.55
C GLU A 18 9.14 -8.61 -0.73
N GLU A 19 9.06 -7.29 -0.58
CA GLU A 19 10.21 -6.38 -0.65
C GLU A 19 11.03 -6.37 0.66
N LYS A 20 10.61 -7.12 1.68
CA LYS A 20 11.20 -7.13 3.04
C LYS A 20 11.27 -5.73 3.66
N MET A 21 10.25 -4.93 3.39
CA MET A 21 10.09 -3.56 3.86
C MET A 21 9.11 -3.50 5.02
N THR A 22 9.35 -2.57 5.94
CA THR A 22 8.46 -2.30 7.06
C THR A 22 7.49 -1.16 6.72
N GLN A 23 6.45 -0.99 7.55
CA GLN A 23 5.60 0.20 7.46
C GLN A 23 6.38 1.51 7.73
N GLN A 24 7.52 1.45 8.43
CA GLN A 24 8.37 2.61 8.64
C GLN A 24 9.07 3.00 7.33
N ASP A 25 9.60 2.03 6.59
CA ASP A 25 10.25 2.30 5.30
C ASP A 25 9.29 2.96 4.30
N LEU A 26 8.04 2.50 4.26
CA LEU A 26 7.00 3.14 3.45
C LEU A 26 6.70 4.56 3.94
N ALA A 27 6.61 4.77 5.26
CA ALA A 27 6.37 6.08 5.84
C ALA A 27 7.49 7.07 5.47
N ASP A 28 8.75 6.64 5.56
CA ASP A 28 9.93 7.42 5.22
C ASP A 28 9.93 7.81 3.74
N ARG A 29 9.60 6.86 2.84
CA ARG A 29 9.48 7.13 1.40
C ARG A 29 8.35 8.09 1.05
N MET A 30 7.27 8.07 1.82
CA MET A 30 6.14 8.97 1.63
C MET A 30 6.33 10.33 2.33
N GLY A 31 7.35 10.48 3.17
CA GLY A 31 7.55 11.69 3.98
C GLY A 31 6.45 11.90 5.03
N ILE A 32 5.86 10.83 5.57
CA ILE A 32 4.80 10.88 6.58
C ILE A 32 5.14 10.00 7.79
N THR A 33 4.31 10.04 8.83
CA THR A 33 4.54 9.21 10.03
C THR A 33 4.09 7.76 9.80
N ARG A 34 4.77 6.80 10.44
CA ARG A 34 4.33 5.39 10.48
C ARG A 34 2.91 5.23 11.02
N GLN A 35 2.49 6.10 11.95
CA GLN A 35 1.12 6.08 12.49
C GLN A 35 0.08 6.33 11.39
N ASN A 36 0.34 7.25 10.45
CA ASN A 36 -0.55 7.47 9.30
C ASN A 36 -0.64 6.25 8.40
N ILE A 37 0.48 5.54 8.18
CA ILE A 37 0.49 4.28 7.43
C ILE A 37 -0.34 3.21 8.16
N SER A 38 -0.07 2.99 9.45
CA SER A 38 -0.80 1.99 10.25
C SER A 38 -2.30 2.27 10.29
N GLN A 39 -2.71 3.53 10.47
CA GLN A 39 -4.11 3.91 10.44
C GLN A 39 -4.73 3.66 9.07
N SER A 40 -4.00 3.91 7.98
CA SER A 40 -4.50 3.68 6.63
C SER A 40 -4.66 2.19 6.32
N LEU A 41 -3.80 1.33 6.86
CA LEU A 41 -3.85 -0.12 6.63
C LEU A 41 -4.87 -0.84 7.53
N ASN A 42 -5.10 -0.34 8.75
CA ASN A 42 -5.88 -1.06 9.78
C ASN A 42 -7.25 -0.44 10.08
N ARG A 43 -7.79 0.40 9.19
CA ARG A 43 -9.06 1.08 9.43
C ARG A 43 -10.25 0.13 9.20
N ASN A 44 -10.71 -0.53 10.27
CA ASN A 44 -11.75 -1.57 10.22
C ASN A 44 -13.11 -1.17 9.61
N ALA A 45 -13.43 0.12 9.49
CA ALA A 45 -14.78 0.57 9.11
C ALA A 45 -14.94 1.03 7.65
N LYS A 46 -13.85 1.35 6.94
CA LYS A 46 -13.90 1.82 5.55
C LYS A 46 -12.64 1.40 4.81
N SER A 47 -12.82 0.83 3.62
CA SER A 47 -11.73 0.57 2.68
C SER A 47 -10.92 1.83 2.39
N MET A 48 -9.62 1.65 2.21
CA MET A 48 -8.68 2.69 1.83
C MET A 48 -9.14 3.37 0.54
N ARG A 49 -9.05 4.71 0.52
CA ARG A 49 -9.36 5.47 -0.69
C ARG A 49 -8.32 5.17 -1.77
N TYR A 50 -8.76 5.15 -3.02
CA TYR A 50 -7.87 4.95 -4.17
C TYR A 50 -6.68 5.92 -4.20
N ASP A 51 -6.88 7.21 -3.88
CA ASP A 51 -5.78 8.19 -3.84
C ASP A 51 -4.69 7.85 -2.80
N SER A 52 -5.09 7.29 -1.65
CA SER A 52 -4.12 6.86 -0.64
C SER A 52 -3.38 5.60 -1.11
N PHE A 53 -4.12 4.67 -1.71
CA PHE A 53 -3.56 3.46 -2.30
C PHE A 53 -2.55 3.77 -3.41
N SER A 54 -2.92 4.60 -4.39
CA SER A 54 -2.06 4.94 -5.54
C SER A 54 -0.76 5.61 -5.09
N LYS A 55 -0.81 6.50 -4.10
CA LYS A 55 0.39 7.13 -3.53
C LYS A 55 1.30 6.12 -2.83
N MET A 56 0.75 5.18 -2.08
CA MET A 56 1.54 4.13 -1.42
C MET A 56 2.20 3.21 -2.44
N VAL A 57 1.44 2.74 -3.45
CA VAL A 57 1.97 1.90 -4.53
C VAL A 57 3.11 2.61 -5.26
N ALA A 58 2.92 3.89 -5.60
CA ALA A 58 3.96 4.70 -6.24
C ALA A 58 5.21 4.88 -5.37
N ALA A 59 5.05 5.12 -4.06
CA ALA A 59 6.18 5.24 -3.12
C ALA A 59 6.97 3.92 -2.97
N LEU A 60 6.30 2.78 -3.17
CA LEU A 60 6.94 1.46 -3.21
C LEU A 60 7.60 1.14 -4.56
N GLY A 61 7.47 2.01 -5.57
CA GLY A 61 8.05 1.81 -6.89
C GLY A 61 7.20 0.97 -7.84
N TYR A 62 5.91 0.81 -7.54
CA TYR A 62 4.97 0.05 -8.34
C TYR A 62 4.04 0.97 -9.12
N GLU A 63 3.41 0.45 -10.18
CA GLU A 63 2.35 1.10 -10.93
C GLU A 63 1.03 0.30 -10.84
N ILE A 64 -0.10 0.99 -10.93
CA ILE A 64 -1.43 0.36 -11.00
C ILE A 64 -1.83 0.21 -12.46
N VAL A 65 -2.09 -1.01 -12.90
CA VAL A 65 -2.50 -1.32 -14.28
C VAL A 65 -3.90 -1.93 -14.29
N VAL A 66 -4.79 -1.39 -15.13
CA VAL A 66 -6.10 -1.99 -15.42
C VAL A 66 -5.98 -2.76 -16.73
N LYS A 67 -6.27 -4.07 -16.70
CA LYS A 67 -6.25 -4.94 -17.88
C LYS A 67 -7.65 -5.49 -18.13
N LYS A 68 -8.06 -5.57 -19.38
CA LYS A 68 -9.29 -6.28 -19.79
C LYS A 68 -9.01 -7.78 -19.75
N LEU A 69 -9.92 -8.53 -19.12
CA LEU A 69 -9.92 -10.01 -19.15
C LEU A 69 -10.40 -10.53 -20.49
#